data_AF-A0A2N3TB71-F1
#
_entry.id   AF-A0A2N3TB71-F1
#
_cell.length_a   1.000
_cell.length_b   1.000
_cell.length_c   1.000
_cell.angle_alpha   90.00
_cell.angle_beta   90.00
_cell.angle_gamma   90.00
#
_symmetry.space_group_name_H-M   'P 1'
#
loop_
_entity.id
_entity.type
_entity.pdbx_description
1 polymer ?
#
loop_
_entity_poly.entity_id
_entity_poly.type
_entity_poly.pdbx_seq_one_letter_code
_entity_poly.pdbx_strand_id
1 'polypeptide(L)'
;MGGYAPSSIIDNAITNTLTKGRGGKGCVIVFAAGNENNTNIRYPGNSNPDLLIVGAMSPCAERKNPNSCDGESQWGSCYGSQLDIVAPGVKMPTTDRQGSNGYSTSDYTQTFNGTSSACPVVAGVATLILSVNPNLTYSEVNNIIEKSAQKVGTYTYATAGGRPNGTWNNQMGYGLIDAHQAVLLAQNGSGSDSEAPTAPSNLVSTGKTKTSVSLSWTASTDNVGVTAYDIYNGSNLSTSVNGTTTTISGLTPNTSYDFTIKAKDAAGNVSGASNVLTVTTDPNTGGGTPPTYCAAEATNGPEHIAKVKFGTIDNSSARDSYHDYTNISTDVAKNNSYALSVVIGQPYGNENEVTAWIDWNIDGDFEDAGEQYLLSKSSASAASISIPVPSGASIGTTGMRIRVSYNNSSRVPCGTSGYGEVEDYAVNIKGSKSGLITESIDDIIIYPNPTPEQFVISSKLIGAQITLINSNGVIVKKQKMTSSKTKVNLSGLPSGFYQVQVILGSKKLSKTVVIE
;
A
#
# COMPACT_ATOMS: atom_id res chain seq x y z
N MET A 1 -29.31 5.51 42.37
CA MET A 1 -30.69 5.60 42.88
C MET A 1 -31.62 4.97 41.85
N GLY A 2 -32.45 4.02 42.21
CA GLY A 2 -33.43 3.38 41.32
C GLY A 2 -34.34 2.44 42.10
N GLY A 3 -35.58 2.23 41.64
CA GLY A 3 -36.56 1.34 42.26
C GLY A 3 -37.62 2.00 43.15
N TYR A 4 -37.83 3.32 43.02
CA TYR A 4 -38.94 4.02 43.67
C TYR A 4 -40.25 3.89 42.89
N ALA A 5 -41.38 4.13 43.54
CA ALA A 5 -42.65 4.29 42.84
C ALA A 5 -42.59 5.52 41.90
N PRO A 6 -43.21 5.46 40.70
CA PRO A 6 -43.29 6.61 39.80
C PRO A 6 -43.83 7.86 40.51
N SER A 7 -43.23 9.02 40.22
CA SER A 7 -43.53 10.28 40.89
C SER A 7 -43.58 11.42 39.91
N SER A 8 -44.74 12.07 39.81
CA SER A 8 -44.93 13.24 38.94
C SER A 8 -43.99 14.39 39.30
N ILE A 9 -43.56 14.51 40.56
CA ILE A 9 -42.60 15.54 41.00
C ILE A 9 -41.23 15.29 40.36
N ILE A 10 -40.78 14.03 40.35
CA ILE A 10 -39.49 13.65 39.77
C ILE A 10 -39.57 13.72 38.24
N ASP A 11 -40.68 13.30 37.63
CA ASP A 11 -40.88 13.38 36.17
C ASP A 11 -40.89 14.83 35.69
N ASN A 12 -41.54 15.73 36.44
CA ASN A 12 -41.50 17.16 36.19
C ASN A 12 -40.10 17.74 36.37
N ALA A 13 -39.34 17.28 37.36
CA ALA A 13 -37.97 17.72 37.57
C ALA A 13 -37.04 17.27 36.43
N ILE A 14 -37.18 16.03 35.95
CA ILE A 14 -36.46 15.50 34.78
C ILE A 14 -36.79 16.33 33.54
N THR A 15 -38.09 16.52 33.26
CA THR A 15 -38.55 17.30 32.10
C THR A 15 -38.03 18.74 32.17
N ASN A 16 -38.09 19.38 33.33
CA ASN A 16 -37.56 20.73 33.53
C ASN A 16 -36.03 20.78 33.32
N THR A 17 -35.31 19.77 33.79
CA THR A 17 -33.86 19.67 33.62
C THR A 17 -33.46 19.49 32.15
N LEU A 18 -34.20 18.67 31.40
CA LEU A 18 -33.99 18.47 29.96
C LEU A 18 -34.38 19.71 29.13
N THR A 19 -35.40 20.47 29.53
CA THR A 19 -35.92 21.57 28.69
C THR A 19 -35.40 22.95 29.08
N LYS A 20 -35.12 23.20 30.37
CA LYS A 20 -34.69 24.52 30.88
C LYS A 20 -33.26 24.55 31.39
N GLY A 21 -32.66 23.38 31.62
CA GLY A 21 -31.25 23.28 32.03
C GLY A 21 -30.31 23.97 31.05
N ARG A 22 -29.14 24.41 31.52
CA ARG A 22 -28.09 25.04 30.70
C ARG A 22 -28.60 26.18 29.80
N GLY A 23 -29.49 27.03 30.32
CA GLY A 23 -30.04 28.17 29.59
C GLY A 23 -30.97 27.77 28.43
N GLY A 24 -31.73 26.68 28.59
CA GLY A 24 -32.66 26.16 27.57
C GLY A 24 -32.06 25.14 26.60
N LYS A 25 -30.76 24.83 26.71
CA LYS A 25 -30.10 23.75 25.95
C LYS A 25 -30.40 22.36 26.52
N GLY A 26 -30.87 22.30 27.76
CA GLY A 26 -31.05 21.08 28.52
C GLY A 26 -29.77 20.52 29.13
N CYS A 27 -29.91 19.92 30.31
CA CYS A 27 -28.84 19.11 30.90
C CYS A 27 -28.89 17.69 30.36
N VAL A 28 -27.73 17.09 30.11
CA VAL A 28 -27.60 15.66 29.86
C VAL A 28 -27.87 14.92 31.17
N ILE A 29 -28.80 13.97 31.16
CA ILE A 29 -29.16 13.19 32.35
C ILE A 29 -28.83 11.73 32.07
N VAL A 30 -28.04 11.14 32.96
CA VAL A 30 -27.51 9.79 32.80
C VAL A 30 -27.96 8.94 33.99
N PHE A 31 -28.46 7.73 33.74
CA PHE A 31 -28.86 6.78 34.78
C PHE A 31 -28.21 5.41 34.57
N ALA A 32 -27.80 4.81 35.68
CA ALA A 32 -27.35 3.42 35.72
C ALA A 32 -28.54 2.47 35.46
N ALA A 33 -28.33 1.44 34.62
CA ALA A 33 -29.39 0.52 34.20
C ALA A 33 -29.93 -0.38 35.34
N GLY A 34 -29.11 -0.68 36.36
CA GLY A 34 -29.43 -1.64 37.43
C GLY A 34 -28.45 -2.82 37.48
N ASN A 35 -28.45 -3.56 38.59
CA ASN A 35 -27.46 -4.62 38.88
C ASN A 35 -28.10 -6.01 39.08
N GLU A 36 -29.38 -6.14 38.76
CA GLU A 36 -30.19 -7.34 39.00
C GLU A 36 -30.12 -8.38 37.87
N ASN A 37 -29.28 -8.17 36.85
CA ASN A 37 -29.07 -9.09 35.72
C ASN A 37 -30.37 -9.50 34.98
N ASN A 38 -31.29 -8.55 34.77
CA ASN A 38 -32.55 -8.81 34.10
C ASN A 38 -32.93 -7.66 33.14
N THR A 39 -34.12 -7.74 32.54
CA THR A 39 -34.61 -6.76 31.57
C THR A 39 -35.30 -5.54 32.20
N ASN A 40 -35.32 -5.43 33.53
CA ASN A 40 -36.12 -4.44 34.26
C ASN A 40 -35.26 -3.22 34.63
N ILE A 41 -35.11 -2.30 33.68
CA ILE A 41 -34.58 -0.95 33.96
C ILE A 41 -35.66 -0.18 34.74
N ARG A 42 -35.34 0.20 35.97
CA ARG A 42 -36.31 0.74 36.93
C ARG A 42 -36.40 2.26 36.89
N TYR A 43 -37.50 2.76 37.42
CA TYR A 43 -37.69 4.18 37.71
C TYR A 43 -36.56 4.74 38.59
N PRO A 44 -36.02 5.94 38.30
CA PRO A 44 -36.46 6.89 37.26
C PRO A 44 -35.86 6.68 35.87
N GLY A 45 -34.94 5.72 35.68
CA GLY A 45 -34.27 5.51 34.39
C GLY A 45 -35.24 5.15 33.25
N ASN A 46 -36.41 4.60 33.56
CA ASN A 46 -37.43 4.26 32.56
C ASN A 46 -38.53 5.32 32.37
N SER A 47 -38.40 6.49 33.00
CA SER A 47 -39.47 7.50 33.06
C SER A 47 -39.57 8.40 31.83
N ASN A 48 -38.48 8.57 31.08
CA ASN A 48 -38.42 9.48 29.94
C ASN A 48 -37.43 8.92 28.88
N PRO A 49 -37.82 8.87 27.58
CA PRO A 49 -36.97 8.32 26.52
C PRO A 49 -35.70 9.15 26.22
N ASP A 50 -35.61 10.38 26.71
CA ASP A 50 -34.48 11.28 26.49
C ASP A 50 -33.35 11.10 27.53
N LEU A 51 -33.51 10.19 28.48
CA LEU A 51 -32.49 9.82 29.45
C LEU A 51 -31.47 8.88 28.80
N LEU A 52 -30.18 9.07 29.10
CA LEU A 52 -29.14 8.10 28.73
C LEU A 52 -29.02 7.00 29.79
N ILE A 53 -29.37 5.77 29.41
CA ILE A 53 -29.32 4.59 30.26
C ILE A 53 -28.05 3.79 30.01
N VAL A 54 -27.27 3.62 31.07
CA VAL A 54 -25.91 3.09 31.03
C VAL A 54 -25.84 1.71 31.68
N GLY A 55 -25.50 0.73 30.87
CA GLY A 55 -25.16 -0.62 31.31
C GLY A 55 -23.67 -0.75 31.64
N ALA A 56 -23.32 -1.82 32.35
CA ALA A 56 -21.94 -2.16 32.69
C ALA A 56 -21.41 -3.25 31.76
N MET A 57 -20.19 -3.04 31.27
CA MET A 57 -19.41 -4.01 30.51
C MET A 57 -18.30 -4.60 31.39
N SER A 58 -18.04 -5.90 31.22
CA SER A 58 -16.91 -6.58 31.83
C SER A 58 -15.61 -6.35 31.02
N PRO A 59 -14.43 -6.70 31.56
CA PRO A 59 -13.16 -6.60 30.84
C PRO A 59 -13.05 -7.50 29.59
N CYS A 60 -13.92 -8.50 29.42
CA CYS A 60 -13.97 -9.37 28.24
C CYS A 60 -14.86 -8.84 27.11
N ALA A 61 -15.18 -7.54 27.12
CA ALA A 61 -16.00 -6.89 26.10
C ALA A 61 -17.42 -7.50 25.96
N GLU A 62 -17.99 -7.96 27.08
CA GLU A 62 -19.36 -8.44 27.15
C GLU A 62 -20.19 -7.68 28.19
N ARG A 63 -21.51 -7.71 28.04
CA ARG A 63 -22.41 -7.19 29.08
C ARG A 63 -22.08 -7.91 30.38
N LYS A 64 -21.80 -7.14 31.43
CA LYS A 64 -21.47 -7.71 32.73
C LYS A 64 -22.60 -8.60 33.23
N ASN A 65 -22.30 -9.86 33.52
CA ASN A 65 -23.22 -10.86 34.03
C ASN A 65 -22.49 -11.81 35.02
N PRO A 66 -23.21 -12.69 35.75
CA PRO A 66 -22.60 -13.60 36.73
C PRO A 66 -21.55 -14.57 36.18
N ASN A 67 -21.55 -14.83 34.86
CA ASN A 67 -20.61 -15.74 34.20
C ASN A 67 -19.45 -15.00 33.52
N SER A 68 -19.34 -13.69 33.72
CA SER A 68 -18.27 -12.89 33.12
C SER A 68 -16.88 -13.27 33.63
N CYS A 69 -15.87 -13.05 32.78
CA CYS A 69 -14.46 -13.41 33.01
C CYS A 69 -13.79 -12.69 34.20
N ASP A 70 -14.45 -11.74 34.84
CA ASP A 70 -13.91 -10.91 35.93
C ASP A 70 -13.96 -11.58 37.31
N GLY A 71 -14.61 -12.75 37.41
CA GLY A 71 -14.74 -13.53 38.63
C GLY A 71 -15.82 -13.06 39.60
N GLU A 72 -16.67 -12.09 39.23
CA GLU A 72 -17.77 -11.61 40.07
C GLU A 72 -19.11 -12.27 39.70
N SER A 73 -19.54 -13.27 40.48
CA SER A 73 -20.78 -14.02 40.21
C SER A 73 -22.04 -13.47 40.89
N GLN A 74 -21.92 -12.43 41.72
CA GLN A 74 -23.01 -11.95 42.58
C GLN A 74 -23.95 -10.94 41.91
N TRP A 75 -23.62 -10.44 40.70
CA TRP A 75 -24.39 -9.37 40.04
C TRP A 75 -24.22 -9.35 38.52
N GLY A 76 -25.11 -8.63 37.84
CA GLY A 76 -24.99 -8.35 36.41
C GLY A 76 -25.76 -7.10 36.00
N SER A 77 -25.35 -6.45 34.92
CA SER A 77 -26.00 -5.25 34.39
C SER A 77 -27.43 -5.55 33.93
N CYS A 78 -28.41 -4.76 34.33
CA CYS A 78 -29.71 -4.80 33.66
C CYS A 78 -29.57 -4.38 32.19
N TYR A 79 -30.51 -4.83 31.37
CA TYR A 79 -30.49 -4.67 29.91
C TYR A 79 -31.91 -4.55 29.35
N GLY A 80 -32.09 -4.42 28.04
CA GLY A 80 -33.41 -4.37 27.41
C GLY A 80 -33.60 -3.16 26.50
N SER A 81 -34.84 -2.94 26.06
CA SER A 81 -35.19 -1.93 25.05
C SER A 81 -34.83 -0.51 25.43
N GLN A 82 -34.72 -0.19 26.72
CA GLN A 82 -34.40 1.14 27.23
C GLN A 82 -32.89 1.38 27.39
N LEU A 83 -32.04 0.37 27.17
CA LEU A 83 -30.59 0.51 27.28
C LEU A 83 -30.03 1.29 26.08
N ASP A 84 -29.24 2.34 26.34
CA ASP A 84 -28.64 3.15 25.28
C ASP A 84 -27.18 2.79 25.05
N ILE A 85 -26.39 2.65 26.11
CA ILE A 85 -24.94 2.46 25.96
C ILE A 85 -24.37 1.62 27.09
N VAL A 86 -23.19 1.03 26.88
CA VAL A 86 -22.43 0.39 27.94
C VAL A 86 -21.08 1.07 28.17
N ALA A 87 -20.60 1.02 29.41
CA ALA A 87 -19.28 1.50 29.79
C ALA A 87 -18.60 0.50 30.75
N PRO A 88 -17.27 0.56 30.93
CA PRO A 88 -16.57 -0.27 31.89
C PRO A 88 -17.14 -0.06 33.30
N GLY A 89 -17.52 -1.16 33.97
CA GLY A 89 -18.20 -1.09 35.28
C GLY A 89 -17.70 -2.11 36.31
N VAL A 90 -16.51 -2.68 36.08
CA VAL A 90 -15.96 -3.75 36.91
C VAL A 90 -14.59 -3.34 37.45
N LYS A 91 -14.43 -3.42 38.77
CA LYS A 91 -13.22 -3.13 39.56
C LYS A 91 -12.58 -1.80 39.15
N MET A 92 -13.40 -0.76 39.13
CA MET A 92 -13.00 0.57 38.69
C MET A 92 -12.16 1.26 39.77
N PRO A 93 -10.90 1.62 39.46
CA PRO A 93 -10.07 2.46 40.32
C PRO A 93 -10.69 3.85 40.47
N THR A 94 -10.88 4.33 41.70
CA THR A 94 -11.38 5.69 41.95
C THR A 94 -11.03 6.18 43.36
N THR A 95 -11.22 7.46 43.61
CA THR A 95 -11.17 8.05 44.96
C THR A 95 -12.25 7.45 45.85
N ASP A 96 -11.94 7.31 47.13
CA ASP A 96 -12.83 6.79 48.18
C ASP A 96 -12.96 7.82 49.31
N ARG A 97 -13.91 7.60 50.22
CA ARG A 97 -14.03 8.41 51.44
C ARG A 97 -12.83 8.16 52.35
N GLN A 98 -12.34 9.21 53.00
CA GLN A 98 -11.16 9.12 53.86
C GLN A 98 -11.36 8.16 55.03
N GLY A 99 -10.33 7.34 55.29
CA GLY A 99 -10.24 6.43 56.43
C GLY A 99 -11.32 5.35 56.46
N SER A 100 -11.79 4.99 57.66
CA SER A 100 -12.75 3.88 57.85
C SER A 100 -14.17 4.15 57.32
N ASN A 101 -14.41 5.34 56.76
CA ASN A 101 -15.67 5.63 56.09
C ASN A 101 -15.67 5.10 54.65
N GLY A 102 -14.52 4.80 54.06
CA GLY A 102 -14.41 4.27 52.70
C GLY A 102 -14.79 2.79 52.56
N TYR A 103 -14.81 2.31 51.32
CA TYR A 103 -14.74 0.88 51.01
C TYR A 103 -13.36 0.30 51.34
N SER A 104 -12.31 1.12 51.31
CA SER A 104 -10.96 0.79 51.78
C SER A 104 -10.52 1.73 52.91
N THR A 105 -9.42 1.38 53.57
CA THR A 105 -8.78 2.24 54.59
C THR A 105 -7.90 3.34 53.99
N SER A 106 -7.71 3.36 52.66
CA SER A 106 -7.02 4.43 51.93
C SER A 106 -8.02 5.38 51.26
N ASP A 107 -7.54 6.54 50.82
CA ASP A 107 -8.36 7.53 50.08
C ASP A 107 -8.74 7.09 48.65
N TYR A 108 -8.49 5.82 48.30
CA TYR A 108 -8.76 5.22 47.01
C TYR A 108 -9.37 3.83 47.16
N THR A 109 -10.10 3.38 46.14
CA THR A 109 -10.61 2.01 46.04
C THR A 109 -10.35 1.45 44.66
N GLN A 110 -10.05 0.15 44.59
CA GLN A 110 -9.85 -0.60 43.35
C GLN A 110 -11.05 -1.50 43.01
N THR A 111 -12.11 -1.44 43.81
CA THR A 111 -13.22 -2.40 43.76
C THR A 111 -14.58 -1.73 43.56
N PHE A 112 -14.61 -0.49 43.05
CA PHE A 112 -15.88 0.16 42.75
C PHE A 112 -16.53 -0.49 41.53
N ASN A 113 -17.77 -0.97 41.70
CA ASN A 113 -18.43 -1.90 40.81
C ASN A 113 -19.86 -1.45 40.47
N GLY A 114 -20.44 -2.10 39.46
CA GLY A 114 -21.84 -1.95 39.11
C GLY A 114 -22.07 -1.05 37.91
N THR A 115 -23.31 -1.01 37.45
CA THR A 115 -23.78 0.07 36.56
C THR A 115 -23.58 1.46 37.19
N SER A 116 -23.49 1.53 38.52
CA SER A 116 -23.11 2.71 39.29
C SER A 116 -21.68 3.21 39.02
N SER A 117 -20.74 2.33 38.66
CA SER A 117 -19.37 2.74 38.29
C SER A 117 -19.22 3.00 36.79
N ALA A 118 -20.06 2.38 35.97
CA ALA A 118 -20.17 2.66 34.53
C ALA A 118 -20.81 4.02 34.22
N CYS A 119 -21.88 4.39 34.93
CA CYS A 119 -22.64 5.62 34.68
C CYS A 119 -21.79 6.92 34.74
N PRO A 120 -20.88 7.10 35.73
CA PRO A 120 -19.99 8.26 35.78
C PRO A 120 -19.03 8.38 34.58
N VAL A 121 -18.65 7.26 33.95
CA VAL A 121 -17.80 7.28 32.75
C VAL A 121 -18.51 7.99 31.60
N VAL A 122 -19.77 7.65 31.36
CA VAL A 122 -20.59 8.28 30.31
C VAL A 122 -20.84 9.76 30.63
N ALA A 123 -21.10 10.11 31.89
CA ALA A 123 -21.22 11.51 32.31
C ALA A 123 -19.91 12.29 32.09
N GLY A 124 -18.75 11.66 32.31
CA GLY A 124 -17.44 12.22 31.99
C GLY A 124 -17.28 12.50 30.49
N VAL A 125 -17.67 11.56 29.62
CA VAL A 125 -17.62 11.76 28.16
C VAL A 125 -18.58 12.86 27.71
N ALA A 126 -19.80 12.94 28.26
CA ALA A 126 -20.72 14.05 28.01
C ALA A 126 -20.09 15.41 28.37
N THR A 127 -19.29 15.45 29.44
CA THR A 127 -18.55 16.65 29.85
C THR A 127 -17.45 16.99 28.84
N LEU A 128 -16.70 16.01 28.34
CA LEU A 128 -15.69 16.23 27.30
C LEU A 128 -16.30 16.80 26.01
N ILE A 129 -17.42 16.23 25.55
CA ILE A 129 -18.20 16.73 24.40
C ILE A 129 -18.58 18.21 24.61
N LEU A 130 -19.15 18.54 25.78
CA LEU A 130 -19.57 19.90 26.09
C LEU A 130 -18.41 20.87 26.31
N SER A 131 -17.23 20.38 26.68
CA SER A 131 -16.03 21.20 26.83
C SER A 131 -15.51 21.73 25.49
N VAL A 132 -15.65 20.93 24.43
CA VAL A 132 -15.25 21.33 23.06
C VAL A 132 -16.38 22.02 22.30
N ASN A 133 -17.64 21.72 22.63
CA ASN A 133 -18.80 22.39 22.05
C ASN A 133 -19.89 22.66 23.11
N PRO A 134 -19.82 23.79 23.84
CA PRO A 134 -20.76 24.11 24.93
C PRO A 134 -22.16 24.53 24.44
N ASN A 135 -22.35 24.65 23.13
CA ASN A 135 -23.61 25.07 22.51
C ASN A 135 -24.58 23.92 22.24
N LEU A 136 -24.10 22.68 22.28
CA LEU A 136 -24.93 21.51 22.07
C LEU A 136 -26.05 21.39 23.11
N THR A 137 -27.23 21.06 22.60
CA THR A 137 -28.40 20.63 23.37
C THR A 137 -28.18 19.25 24.00
N TYR A 138 -28.97 18.87 24.99
CA TYR A 138 -28.87 17.52 25.58
C TYR A 138 -29.06 16.42 24.51
N SER A 139 -29.99 16.60 23.58
CA SER A 139 -30.30 15.59 22.56
C SER A 139 -29.14 15.42 21.57
N GLU A 140 -28.45 16.52 21.22
CA GLU A 140 -27.27 16.44 20.36
C GLU A 140 -26.11 15.72 21.06
N VAL A 141 -25.90 15.95 22.35
CA VAL A 141 -24.90 15.21 23.13
C VAL A 141 -25.25 13.72 23.19
N ASN A 142 -26.52 13.38 23.46
CA ASN A 142 -26.97 11.98 23.45
C ASN A 142 -26.72 11.33 22.08
N ASN A 143 -27.08 12.01 20.99
CA ASN A 143 -26.86 11.52 19.62
C ASN A 143 -25.38 11.28 19.32
N ILE A 144 -24.49 12.19 19.75
CA ILE A 144 -23.03 12.02 19.57
C ILE A 144 -22.55 10.78 20.32
N ILE A 145 -22.95 10.62 21.59
CA ILE A 145 -22.58 9.47 22.41
C ILE A 145 -23.02 8.17 21.74
N GLU A 146 -24.28 8.09 21.28
CA GLU A 146 -24.82 6.89 20.64
C GLU A 146 -24.15 6.57 19.30
N LYS A 147 -23.94 7.58 18.44
CA LYS A 147 -23.29 7.41 17.12
C LYS A 147 -21.83 7.02 17.23
N SER A 148 -21.13 7.51 18.26
CA SER A 148 -19.71 7.22 18.49
C SER A 148 -19.46 5.81 19.05
N ALA A 149 -20.49 5.12 19.54
CA ALA A 149 -20.32 3.89 20.30
C ALA A 149 -19.68 2.75 19.48
N GLN A 150 -18.62 2.16 20.05
CA GLN A 150 -17.89 1.03 19.47
C GLN A 150 -18.69 -0.26 19.57
N LYS A 151 -18.75 -1.00 18.47
CA LYS A 151 -19.37 -2.34 18.44
C LYS A 151 -18.35 -3.36 18.91
N VAL A 152 -18.57 -3.91 20.10
CA VAL A 152 -17.65 -4.85 20.76
C VAL A 152 -18.36 -6.13 21.20
N GLY A 153 -17.57 -7.15 21.51
CA GLY A 153 -18.04 -8.48 21.88
C GLY A 153 -18.56 -9.28 20.68
N THR A 154 -19.17 -10.44 20.95
CA THR A 154 -19.73 -11.34 19.94
C THR A 154 -21.20 -11.06 19.62
N TYR A 155 -21.69 -9.86 19.96
CA TYR A 155 -23.09 -9.48 19.79
C TYR A 155 -23.41 -9.07 18.36
N THR A 156 -24.59 -9.46 17.90
CA THR A 156 -25.15 -8.93 16.64
C THR A 156 -25.83 -7.60 16.91
N TYR A 157 -25.32 -6.55 16.28
CA TYR A 157 -25.94 -5.22 16.27
C TYR A 157 -26.74 -5.05 14.99
N ALA A 158 -28.00 -4.64 15.11
CA ALA A 158 -28.90 -4.46 13.98
C ALA A 158 -29.65 -3.12 14.08
N THR A 159 -30.18 -2.65 12.97
CA THR A 159 -31.09 -1.49 12.97
C THR A 159 -32.34 -1.84 13.77
N ALA A 160 -32.74 -0.97 14.70
CA ALA A 160 -33.92 -1.16 15.54
C ALA A 160 -34.83 0.06 15.48
N GLY A 161 -36.14 -0.16 15.47
CA GLY A 161 -37.12 0.93 15.52
C GLY A 161 -36.97 1.77 16.79
N GLY A 162 -37.02 3.10 16.67
CA GLY A 162 -36.78 4.02 17.78
C GLY A 162 -35.30 4.18 18.18
N ARG A 163 -34.37 3.57 17.43
CA ARG A 163 -32.92 3.68 17.62
C ARG A 163 -32.24 4.27 16.38
N PRO A 164 -32.35 5.60 16.15
CA PRO A 164 -31.93 6.22 14.89
C PRO A 164 -30.40 6.35 14.74
N ASN A 165 -29.64 6.18 15.82
CA ASN A 165 -28.21 6.51 15.84
C ASN A 165 -27.28 5.33 15.46
N GLY A 166 -27.76 4.45 14.59
CA GLY A 166 -26.99 3.32 14.03
C GLY A 166 -27.51 1.96 14.46
N THR A 167 -26.63 0.97 14.44
CA THR A 167 -26.97 -0.40 14.86
C THR A 167 -26.93 -0.54 16.38
N TRP A 168 -27.85 -1.35 16.91
CA TRP A 168 -28.12 -1.48 18.34
C TRP A 168 -28.33 -2.96 18.72
N ASN A 169 -28.07 -3.29 19.98
CA ASN A 169 -28.27 -4.60 20.58
C ASN A 169 -28.93 -4.49 21.97
N ASN A 170 -29.82 -5.44 22.31
CA ASN A 170 -30.57 -5.38 23.57
C ASN A 170 -29.77 -5.62 24.86
N GLN A 171 -28.54 -6.10 24.76
CA GLN A 171 -27.62 -6.31 25.89
C GLN A 171 -26.52 -5.26 25.96
N MET A 172 -26.16 -4.64 24.84
CA MET A 172 -25.04 -3.71 24.72
C MET A 172 -25.45 -2.27 24.37
N GLY A 173 -26.73 -2.02 24.13
CA GLY A 173 -27.19 -0.74 23.60
C GLY A 173 -26.63 -0.49 22.20
N TYR A 174 -26.25 0.76 21.91
CA TYR A 174 -25.44 1.11 20.74
C TYR A 174 -23.99 0.61 20.86
N GLY A 175 -23.53 0.11 22.00
CA GLY A 175 -22.19 -0.44 22.17
C GLY A 175 -21.40 0.23 23.29
N LEU A 176 -20.07 0.07 23.26
CA LEU A 176 -19.15 0.64 24.23
C LEU A 176 -18.93 2.14 23.97
N ILE A 177 -18.98 2.94 25.04
CA ILE A 177 -18.65 4.37 25.01
C ILE A 177 -17.25 4.63 24.41
N ASP A 178 -17.16 5.58 23.47
CA ASP A 178 -15.90 6.01 22.84
C ASP A 178 -15.70 7.52 23.03
N ALA A 179 -14.83 7.88 23.99
CA ALA A 179 -14.56 9.28 24.30
C ALA A 179 -13.90 10.03 23.14
N HIS A 180 -12.99 9.38 22.41
CA HIS A 180 -12.23 10.03 21.35
C HIS A 180 -13.15 10.35 20.16
N GLN A 181 -13.89 9.34 19.68
CA GLN A 181 -14.81 9.54 18.57
C GLN A 181 -15.94 10.51 18.93
N ALA A 182 -16.43 10.48 20.17
CA ALA A 182 -17.45 11.42 20.62
C ALA A 182 -16.96 12.88 20.63
N VAL A 183 -15.74 13.13 21.11
CA VAL A 183 -15.14 14.48 21.11
C VAL A 183 -14.91 14.98 19.68
N LEU A 184 -14.44 14.11 18.78
CA LEU A 184 -14.29 14.46 17.36
C LEU A 184 -15.64 14.88 16.74
N LEU A 185 -16.69 14.08 16.94
CA LEU A 185 -18.03 14.44 16.45
C LEU A 185 -18.56 15.75 17.05
N ALA A 186 -18.22 16.06 18.30
CA ALA A 186 -18.63 17.29 18.96
C ALA A 186 -17.93 18.54 18.43
N GLN A 187 -16.63 18.43 18.11
CA GLN A 187 -15.83 19.49 17.49
C GLN A 187 -16.34 19.84 16.08
N ASN A 188 -16.94 18.85 15.43
CA ASN A 188 -17.29 18.90 14.02
C ASN A 188 -18.77 19.28 13.76
N GLY A 189 -19.56 19.49 14.82
CA GLY A 189 -20.98 19.88 14.72
C GLY A 189 -21.91 18.68 14.44
N SER A 190 -23.05 18.62 15.14
CA SER A 190 -24.00 17.49 15.08
C SER A 190 -24.85 17.38 13.81
N GLY A 191 -24.57 18.20 12.79
CA GLY A 191 -25.10 17.98 11.45
C GLY A 191 -24.45 16.72 10.87
N SER A 192 -25.19 15.90 10.14
CA SER A 192 -24.53 14.96 9.23
C SER A 192 -23.69 15.79 8.28
N ASP A 193 -22.38 15.80 8.50
CA ASP A 193 -21.46 16.38 7.55
C ASP A 193 -21.63 15.63 6.23
N SER A 194 -22.05 16.37 5.22
CA SER A 194 -22.33 15.87 3.87
C SER A 194 -21.46 16.57 2.84
N GLU A 195 -20.60 17.50 3.29
CA GLU A 195 -19.65 18.15 2.43
C GLU A 195 -18.45 17.23 2.29
N ALA A 196 -18.07 16.92 1.06
CA ALA A 196 -16.86 16.14 0.84
C ALA A 196 -15.63 17.04 0.98
N PRO A 197 -14.51 16.52 1.49
CA PRO A 197 -13.26 17.26 1.49
C PRO A 197 -12.88 17.73 0.09
N THR A 198 -12.11 18.81 0.03
CA THR A 198 -11.47 19.24 -1.22
C THR A 198 -10.55 18.14 -1.76
N ALA A 199 -10.39 18.06 -3.09
CA ALA A 199 -9.45 17.11 -3.68
C ALA A 199 -8.00 17.43 -3.22
N PRO A 200 -7.20 16.42 -2.81
CA PRO A 200 -5.80 16.63 -2.51
C PRO A 200 -5.07 17.21 -3.74
N SER A 201 -4.14 18.14 -3.51
CA SER A 201 -3.41 18.81 -4.60
C SER A 201 -1.90 18.56 -4.52
N ASN A 202 -1.18 18.87 -5.60
CA ASN A 202 0.28 18.73 -5.70
C ASN A 202 0.78 17.31 -5.32
N LEU A 203 0.11 16.27 -5.81
CA LEU A 203 0.61 14.91 -5.65
C LEU A 203 1.91 14.77 -6.46
N VAL A 204 3.00 14.48 -5.75
CA VAL A 204 4.36 14.32 -6.29
C VAL A 204 5.04 13.09 -5.72
N SER A 205 6.02 12.56 -6.47
CA SER A 205 6.93 11.55 -5.95
C SER A 205 8.12 12.23 -5.29
N THR A 206 8.42 11.84 -4.05
CA THR A 206 9.59 12.32 -3.30
C THR A 206 10.79 11.38 -3.43
N GLY A 207 10.58 10.18 -3.96
CA GLY A 207 11.60 9.17 -4.18
C GLY A 207 11.01 7.91 -4.78
N LYS A 208 11.88 7.09 -5.38
CA LYS A 208 11.52 5.77 -5.89
C LYS A 208 12.71 4.83 -5.80
N THR A 209 12.41 3.54 -5.80
CA THR A 209 13.38 2.45 -5.91
C THR A 209 12.92 1.48 -6.99
N LYS A 210 13.59 0.34 -7.12
CA LYS A 210 13.14 -0.77 -7.95
C LYS A 210 11.80 -1.37 -7.51
N THR A 211 11.42 -1.26 -6.24
CA THR A 211 10.22 -1.94 -5.69
C THR A 211 9.34 -1.03 -4.83
N SER A 212 9.62 0.27 -4.82
CA SER A 212 8.81 1.22 -4.06
C SER A 212 8.77 2.62 -4.68
N VAL A 213 7.71 3.37 -4.36
CA VAL A 213 7.54 4.79 -4.69
C VAL A 213 7.07 5.53 -3.44
N SER A 214 7.79 6.59 -3.07
CA SER A 214 7.41 7.52 -2.00
C SER A 214 6.63 8.70 -2.58
N LEU A 215 5.53 9.05 -1.92
CA LEU A 215 4.53 10.02 -2.36
C LEU A 215 4.35 11.11 -1.29
N SER A 216 4.09 12.33 -1.75
CA SER A 216 3.69 13.46 -0.92
C SER A 216 2.66 14.32 -1.65
N TRP A 217 1.76 14.94 -0.90
CA TRP A 217 0.73 15.84 -1.43
C TRP A 217 0.42 16.97 -0.46
N THR A 218 -0.27 18.00 -0.95
CA THR A 218 -0.84 19.07 -0.12
C THR A 218 -2.13 18.58 0.51
N ALA A 219 -2.28 18.83 1.81
CA ALA A 219 -3.47 18.44 2.58
C ALA A 219 -4.75 19.02 1.98
N SER A 220 -5.82 18.23 2.01
CA SER A 220 -7.17 18.71 1.72
C SER A 220 -7.70 19.52 2.90
N THR A 221 -8.56 20.49 2.61
CA THR A 221 -9.41 21.16 3.58
C THR A 221 -10.82 20.64 3.51
N ASP A 222 -11.53 20.73 4.62
CA ASP A 222 -12.91 20.31 4.79
C ASP A 222 -13.56 21.20 5.86
N ASN A 223 -14.89 21.31 5.87
CA ASN A 223 -15.63 22.12 6.84
C ASN A 223 -15.52 21.54 8.28
N VAL A 224 -15.25 20.25 8.39
CA VAL A 224 -15.24 19.45 9.61
C VAL A 224 -13.85 18.88 9.87
N GLY A 225 -13.23 18.27 8.87
CA GLY A 225 -11.85 17.83 8.94
C GLY A 225 -11.60 16.52 8.21
N VAL A 226 -10.40 16.42 7.65
CA VAL A 226 -9.95 15.24 6.92
C VAL A 226 -9.35 14.24 7.91
N THR A 227 -9.84 13.01 7.91
CA THR A 227 -9.40 11.94 8.81
C THR A 227 -8.40 10.99 8.16
N ALA A 228 -8.48 10.80 6.85
CA ALA A 228 -7.63 9.88 6.10
C ALA A 228 -7.52 10.22 4.61
N TYR A 229 -6.54 9.62 3.95
CA TYR A 229 -6.32 9.66 2.51
C TYR A 229 -6.22 8.24 1.95
N ASP A 230 -7.04 7.92 0.96
CA ASP A 230 -6.99 6.69 0.18
C ASP A 230 -6.07 6.88 -1.03
N ILE A 231 -5.06 6.03 -1.15
CA ILE A 231 -4.09 6.05 -2.24
C ILE A 231 -4.42 4.91 -3.20
N TYR A 232 -4.65 5.27 -4.46
CA TYR A 232 -4.98 4.35 -5.53
C TYR A 232 -3.80 4.16 -6.48
N ASN A 233 -3.62 2.92 -6.95
CA ASN A 233 -2.75 2.57 -8.07
C ASN A 233 -3.65 2.12 -9.23
N GLY A 234 -3.79 2.98 -10.24
CA GLY A 234 -4.87 2.87 -11.22
C GLY A 234 -6.23 2.96 -10.52
N SER A 235 -7.07 1.92 -10.67
CA SER A 235 -8.37 1.82 -10.00
C SER A 235 -8.32 1.09 -8.65
N ASN A 236 -7.20 0.46 -8.31
CA ASN A 236 -7.10 -0.38 -7.11
C ASN A 236 -6.67 0.46 -5.91
N LEU A 237 -7.37 0.31 -4.78
CA LEU A 237 -6.94 0.90 -3.51
C LEU A 237 -5.67 0.21 -3.05
N SER A 238 -4.58 0.96 -2.92
CA SER A 238 -3.29 0.44 -2.46
C SER A 238 -3.20 0.50 -0.93
N THR A 239 -3.57 1.63 -0.31
CA THR A 239 -3.54 1.81 1.15
C THR A 239 -4.34 3.05 1.57
N SER A 240 -4.60 3.20 2.87
CA SER A 240 -5.20 4.37 3.51
C SER A 240 -4.29 4.86 4.64
N VAL A 241 -4.04 6.17 4.73
CA VAL A 241 -3.17 6.77 5.76
C VAL A 241 -3.77 8.06 6.34
N ASN A 242 -3.35 8.47 7.53
CA ASN A 242 -3.83 9.68 8.20
C ASN A 242 -2.93 10.92 7.96
N GLY A 243 -1.78 10.75 7.29
CA GLY A 243 -0.83 11.82 6.97
C GLY A 243 -0.83 12.21 5.49
N THR A 244 0.03 13.17 5.12
CA THR A 244 0.17 13.69 3.74
C THR A 244 1.35 13.11 2.95
N THR A 245 1.88 11.99 3.44
CA THR A 245 2.99 11.26 2.82
C THR A 245 2.79 9.77 3.00
N THR A 246 3.22 8.97 2.04
CA THR A 246 3.29 7.50 2.17
C THR A 246 4.36 6.90 1.26
N THR A 247 4.69 5.63 1.47
CA THR A 247 5.51 4.84 0.54
C THR A 247 4.77 3.59 0.13
N ILE A 248 4.57 3.42 -1.17
CA ILE A 248 3.98 2.23 -1.76
C ILE A 248 5.12 1.26 -2.09
N SER A 249 5.11 0.09 -1.45
CA SER A 249 6.12 -0.97 -1.61
C SER A 249 5.55 -2.17 -2.36
N GLY A 250 6.40 -3.15 -2.69
CA GLY A 250 5.98 -4.37 -3.39
C GLY A 250 5.70 -4.15 -4.88
N LEU A 251 6.23 -3.07 -5.46
CA LEU A 251 6.10 -2.75 -6.87
C LEU A 251 7.10 -3.56 -7.69
N THR A 252 6.78 -3.77 -8.97
CA THR A 252 7.66 -4.45 -9.92
C THR A 252 8.70 -3.46 -10.48
N PRO A 253 9.98 -3.85 -10.64
CA PRO A 253 10.99 -3.01 -11.27
C PRO A 253 10.67 -2.65 -12.72
N ASN A 254 11.10 -1.47 -13.16
CA ASN A 254 10.87 -0.94 -14.51
C ASN A 254 9.39 -0.90 -14.94
N THR A 255 8.48 -0.73 -13.99
CA THR A 255 7.03 -0.72 -14.25
C THR A 255 6.45 0.65 -13.97
N SER A 256 5.62 1.13 -14.90
CA SER A 256 4.89 2.38 -14.74
C SER A 256 3.65 2.19 -13.89
N TYR A 257 3.45 3.08 -12.92
CA TYR A 257 2.29 3.11 -12.03
C TYR A 257 1.65 4.48 -12.05
N ASP A 258 0.33 4.51 -11.99
CA ASP A 258 -0.46 5.73 -11.96
C ASP A 258 -1.09 5.89 -10.57
N PHE A 259 -0.66 6.89 -9.83
CA PHE A 259 -1.16 7.17 -8.49
C PHE A 259 -2.17 8.31 -8.48
N THR A 260 -3.24 8.11 -7.73
CA THR A 260 -4.21 9.17 -7.35
C THR A 260 -4.55 9.06 -5.88
N ILE A 261 -4.96 10.17 -5.28
CA ILE A 261 -5.32 10.22 -3.86
C ILE A 261 -6.69 10.86 -3.70
N LYS A 262 -7.49 10.31 -2.78
CA LYS A 262 -8.76 10.91 -2.33
C LYS A 262 -8.73 11.10 -0.82
N ALA A 263 -9.21 12.23 -0.34
CA ALA A 263 -9.40 12.50 1.08
C ALA A 263 -10.74 11.94 1.57
N LYS A 264 -10.79 11.60 2.85
CA LYS A 264 -11.99 11.16 3.58
C LYS A 264 -12.12 11.94 4.88
N ASP A 265 -13.34 12.27 5.24
CA ASP A 265 -13.68 12.85 6.55
C ASP A 265 -14.16 11.79 7.55
N ALA A 266 -14.63 12.23 8.71
CA ALA A 266 -15.17 11.34 9.76
C ALA A 266 -16.60 10.87 9.48
N ALA A 267 -17.34 11.56 8.60
CA ALA A 267 -18.72 11.24 8.22
C ALA A 267 -18.78 10.23 7.05
N GLY A 268 -17.65 9.97 6.39
CA GLY A 268 -17.52 9.04 5.29
C GLY A 268 -17.64 9.69 3.91
N ASN A 269 -17.67 11.01 3.80
CA ASN A 269 -17.64 11.65 2.49
C ASN A 269 -16.22 11.54 1.88
N VAL A 270 -16.18 11.41 0.56
CA VAL A 270 -14.93 11.17 -0.18
C VAL A 270 -14.75 12.28 -1.22
N SER A 271 -13.57 12.87 -1.24
CA SER A 271 -13.23 13.95 -2.19
C SER A 271 -13.18 13.47 -3.65
N GLY A 272 -13.11 14.44 -4.56
CA GLY A 272 -12.54 14.22 -5.89
C GLY A 272 -11.08 13.71 -5.82
N ALA A 273 -10.61 13.07 -6.88
CA ALA A 273 -9.22 12.61 -6.96
C ALA A 273 -8.25 13.78 -7.17
N SER A 274 -7.02 13.63 -6.68
CA SER A 274 -5.89 14.49 -7.01
C SER A 274 -5.54 14.49 -8.51
N ASN A 275 -4.50 15.23 -8.89
CA ASN A 275 -3.83 14.98 -10.17
C ASN A 275 -3.35 13.52 -10.25
N VAL A 276 -3.35 12.95 -11.46
CA VAL A 276 -2.72 11.65 -11.72
C VAL A 276 -1.21 11.85 -11.74
N LEU A 277 -0.50 11.03 -10.96
CA LEU A 277 0.96 11.00 -10.94
C LEU A 277 1.45 9.66 -11.52
N THR A 278 2.06 9.72 -12.70
CA THR A 278 2.70 8.54 -13.31
C THR A 278 4.16 8.45 -12.84
N VAL A 279 4.52 7.34 -12.20
CA VAL A 279 5.90 7.05 -11.76
C VAL A 279 6.33 5.70 -12.28
N THR A 280 7.48 5.65 -12.95
CA THR A 280 8.13 4.39 -13.33
C THR A 280 9.18 4.03 -12.29
N THR A 281 9.04 2.87 -11.63
CA THR A 281 10.05 2.33 -10.71
C THR A 281 11.39 2.15 -11.41
N ASP A 282 12.48 2.15 -10.63
CA ASP A 282 13.80 1.98 -11.22
C ASP A 282 13.94 0.58 -11.85
N PRO A 283 14.71 0.45 -12.93
CA PRO A 283 14.98 -0.83 -13.51
C PRO A 283 15.78 -1.71 -12.55
N ASN A 284 15.54 -3.02 -12.61
CA ASN A 284 16.43 -3.96 -11.97
C ASN A 284 17.76 -3.95 -12.73
N THR A 285 18.75 -3.23 -12.21
CA THR A 285 20.07 -3.07 -12.84
C THR A 285 21.01 -4.25 -12.60
N GLY A 286 20.52 -5.36 -12.03
CA GLY A 286 21.24 -6.65 -11.98
C GLY A 286 22.60 -6.56 -11.30
N GLY A 287 22.58 -6.25 -10.00
CA GLY A 287 23.75 -6.35 -9.12
C GLY A 287 23.44 -7.27 -7.95
N GLY A 288 24.22 -8.35 -7.83
CA GLY A 288 24.15 -9.36 -6.79
C GLY A 288 25.33 -10.33 -6.91
N THR A 289 25.50 -11.23 -5.94
CA THR A 289 26.44 -12.35 -6.05
C THR A 289 25.79 -13.47 -6.86
N PRO A 290 26.51 -14.15 -7.78
CA PRO A 290 25.98 -15.36 -8.43
C PRO A 290 25.52 -16.41 -7.39
N PRO A 291 24.55 -17.28 -7.75
CA PRO A 291 24.24 -18.47 -6.99
C PRO A 291 25.49 -19.34 -6.73
N THR A 292 25.43 -20.17 -5.68
CA THR A 292 26.46 -21.18 -5.43
C THR A 292 26.13 -22.45 -6.22
N TYR A 293 27.05 -22.88 -7.07
CA TYR A 293 26.88 -24.07 -7.92
C TYR A 293 27.51 -25.32 -7.31
N CYS A 294 27.18 -26.47 -7.88
CA CYS A 294 27.79 -27.75 -7.54
C CYS A 294 29.32 -27.72 -7.67
N ALA A 295 30.02 -28.52 -6.85
CA ALA A 295 31.46 -28.68 -6.92
C ALA A 295 31.90 -29.24 -8.28
N ALA A 296 33.00 -28.73 -8.82
CA ALA A 296 33.59 -29.14 -10.08
C ALA A 296 35.11 -28.99 -10.02
N GLU A 297 35.84 -29.92 -10.62
CA GLU A 297 37.30 -29.87 -10.69
C GLU A 297 37.82 -30.83 -11.78
N ALA A 298 39.09 -30.70 -12.12
CA ALA A 298 39.84 -31.66 -12.94
C ALA A 298 41.08 -32.15 -12.17
N THR A 299 41.48 -33.42 -12.38
CA THR A 299 42.53 -34.05 -11.55
C THR A 299 43.91 -34.11 -12.20
N ASN A 300 44.00 -34.12 -13.52
CA ASN A 300 45.24 -34.39 -14.26
C ASN A 300 45.33 -33.60 -15.58
N GLY A 301 46.44 -33.78 -16.30
CA GLY A 301 46.59 -33.28 -17.67
C GLY A 301 47.21 -31.89 -17.78
N PRO A 302 48.11 -31.64 -18.73
CA PRO A 302 48.63 -30.29 -18.99
C PRO A 302 47.58 -29.34 -19.59
N GLU A 303 46.47 -29.89 -20.12
CA GLU A 303 45.42 -29.13 -20.78
C GLU A 303 44.65 -28.29 -19.77
N HIS A 304 44.54 -27.00 -20.03
CA HIS A 304 43.94 -26.05 -19.10
C HIS A 304 43.32 -24.88 -19.86
N ILE A 305 42.52 -24.07 -19.17
CA ILE A 305 41.97 -22.83 -19.68
C ILE A 305 43.05 -21.76 -19.56
N ALA A 306 43.66 -21.37 -20.68
CA ALA A 306 44.71 -20.34 -20.67
C ALA A 306 44.14 -18.92 -20.81
N LYS A 307 42.94 -18.79 -21.39
CA LYS A 307 42.26 -17.51 -21.57
C LYS A 307 40.78 -17.67 -21.84
N VAL A 308 39.96 -16.82 -21.22
CA VAL A 308 38.52 -16.68 -21.51
C VAL A 308 38.23 -15.24 -21.96
N LYS A 309 37.50 -15.10 -23.07
CA LYS A 309 36.83 -13.84 -23.42
C LYS A 309 35.34 -14.03 -23.61
N PHE A 310 34.54 -13.21 -22.93
CA PHE A 310 33.08 -13.16 -23.08
C PHE A 310 32.57 -11.78 -22.68
N GLY A 311 32.05 -11.01 -23.65
CA GLY A 311 31.69 -9.61 -23.41
C GLY A 311 32.89 -8.79 -22.93
N THR A 312 32.83 -8.25 -21.71
CA THR A 312 33.95 -7.53 -21.06
C THR A 312 34.89 -8.42 -20.27
N ILE A 313 34.57 -9.70 -20.06
CA ILE A 313 35.51 -10.68 -19.49
C ILE A 313 36.64 -10.87 -20.52
N ASP A 314 37.88 -10.67 -20.07
CA ASP A 314 39.11 -10.93 -20.82
C ASP A 314 40.18 -11.39 -19.81
N ASN A 315 40.04 -12.63 -19.34
CA ASN A 315 40.85 -13.19 -18.27
C ASN A 315 41.89 -14.16 -18.83
N SER A 316 43.13 -14.05 -18.38
CA SER A 316 44.22 -14.98 -18.68
C SER A 316 44.69 -15.62 -17.38
N SER A 317 44.73 -16.94 -17.37
CA SER A 317 44.94 -17.76 -16.18
C SER A 317 46.04 -18.80 -16.42
N ALA A 318 46.61 -19.28 -15.31
CA ALA A 318 47.53 -20.40 -15.32
C ALA A 318 46.79 -21.67 -14.90
N ARG A 319 47.33 -22.84 -15.27
CA ARG A 319 46.77 -24.15 -14.96
C ARG A 319 46.40 -24.32 -13.48
N ASP A 320 45.15 -24.62 -13.22
CA ASP A 320 44.59 -25.06 -11.94
C ASP A 320 43.66 -26.28 -12.13
N SER A 321 43.13 -26.85 -11.04
CA SER A 321 42.07 -27.88 -11.11
C SER A 321 40.68 -27.25 -11.21
N TYR A 322 40.44 -26.20 -10.43
CA TYR A 322 39.23 -25.38 -10.40
C TYR A 322 39.58 -23.98 -9.90
N HIS A 323 39.04 -22.95 -10.55
CA HIS A 323 39.15 -21.59 -10.05
C HIS A 323 37.82 -20.82 -10.11
N ASP A 324 37.54 -20.07 -9.04
CA ASP A 324 36.38 -19.18 -8.96
C ASP A 324 36.81 -17.74 -9.30
N TYR A 325 36.49 -17.31 -10.52
CA TYR A 325 36.67 -15.94 -11.02
C TYR A 325 35.34 -15.18 -11.07
N THR A 326 34.37 -15.49 -10.21
CA THR A 326 33.07 -14.77 -10.15
C THR A 326 33.19 -13.30 -9.77
N ASN A 327 34.36 -12.86 -9.30
CA ASN A 327 34.70 -11.44 -9.14
C ASN A 327 34.96 -10.71 -10.49
N ILE A 328 35.22 -11.45 -11.57
CA ILE A 328 35.34 -10.94 -12.94
C ILE A 328 34.00 -11.17 -13.64
N SER A 329 33.41 -10.09 -14.17
CA SER A 329 32.07 -10.16 -14.75
C SER A 329 31.90 -9.43 -16.07
N THR A 330 30.83 -9.77 -16.77
CA THR A 330 30.34 -9.01 -17.92
C THR A 330 28.86 -8.72 -17.82
N ASP A 331 28.45 -7.57 -18.35
CA ASP A 331 27.06 -7.26 -18.59
C ASP A 331 26.64 -7.84 -19.94
N VAL A 332 25.55 -8.62 -19.94
CA VAL A 332 24.88 -9.11 -21.15
C VAL A 332 23.45 -8.61 -21.17
N ALA A 333 22.82 -8.61 -22.34
CA ALA A 333 21.47 -8.11 -22.50
C ALA A 333 20.63 -9.16 -23.22
N LYS A 334 19.41 -9.38 -22.74
CA LYS A 334 18.45 -10.31 -23.38
C LYS A 334 18.32 -10.04 -24.88
N ASN A 335 18.15 -11.12 -25.65
CA ASN A 335 17.99 -11.11 -27.11
C ASN A 335 19.21 -10.61 -27.91
N ASN A 336 20.35 -10.41 -27.26
CA ASN A 336 21.62 -10.20 -27.94
C ASN A 336 22.45 -11.49 -27.94
N SER A 337 23.44 -11.56 -28.82
CA SER A 337 24.43 -12.63 -28.82
C SER A 337 25.82 -12.09 -28.51
N TYR A 338 26.60 -12.86 -27.77
CA TYR A 338 27.96 -12.52 -27.37
C TYR A 338 28.91 -13.66 -27.78
N ALA A 339 30.07 -13.31 -28.31
CA ALA A 339 31.09 -14.31 -28.62
C ALA A 339 31.79 -14.75 -27.33
N LEU A 340 31.78 -16.05 -27.07
CA LEU A 340 32.65 -16.69 -26.08
C LEU A 340 33.84 -17.29 -26.83
N SER A 341 35.05 -16.96 -26.40
CA SER A 341 36.28 -17.58 -26.89
C SER A 341 37.14 -18.09 -25.74
N VAL A 342 37.63 -19.32 -25.86
CA VAL A 342 38.49 -19.99 -24.88
C VAL A 342 39.78 -20.43 -25.57
N VAL A 343 40.93 -20.10 -24.99
CA VAL A 343 42.23 -20.61 -25.43
C VAL A 343 42.62 -21.78 -24.54
N ILE A 344 42.97 -22.91 -25.16
CA ILE A 344 43.40 -24.11 -24.45
C ILE A 344 44.93 -24.05 -24.31
N GLY A 345 45.42 -24.10 -23.07
CA GLY A 345 46.83 -24.19 -22.77
C GLY A 345 47.33 -25.62 -22.91
N GLN A 346 48.48 -25.81 -23.55
CA GLN A 346 49.14 -27.11 -23.76
C GLN A 346 48.21 -28.26 -24.25
N PRO A 347 47.41 -28.05 -25.32
CA PRO A 347 46.50 -29.08 -25.80
C PRO A 347 47.27 -30.33 -26.27
N TYR A 348 46.96 -31.50 -25.71
CA TYR A 348 47.49 -32.78 -26.17
C TYR A 348 46.46 -33.53 -27.02
N GLY A 349 46.90 -34.15 -28.11
CA GLY A 349 46.04 -34.95 -28.98
C GLY A 349 44.92 -34.16 -29.68
N ASN A 350 43.89 -34.88 -30.13
CA ASN A 350 42.76 -34.34 -30.90
C ASN A 350 41.40 -34.50 -30.21
N GLU A 351 41.38 -34.85 -28.92
CA GLU A 351 40.16 -35.16 -28.16
C GLU A 351 39.84 -34.12 -27.06
N ASN A 352 40.43 -32.93 -27.14
CA ASN A 352 40.12 -31.82 -26.23
C ASN A 352 38.71 -31.28 -26.49
N GLU A 353 37.93 -31.16 -25.42
CA GLU A 353 36.57 -30.67 -25.44
C GLU A 353 36.42 -29.46 -24.52
N VAL A 354 35.80 -28.40 -25.05
CA VAL A 354 35.46 -27.20 -24.27
C VAL A 354 33.95 -27.06 -24.22
N THR A 355 33.40 -27.14 -23.02
CA THR A 355 31.96 -26.95 -22.77
C THR A 355 31.78 -25.81 -21.79
N ALA A 356 30.80 -24.94 -22.05
CA ALA A 356 30.40 -23.86 -21.17
C ALA A 356 28.94 -24.03 -20.75
N TRP A 357 28.59 -23.54 -19.56
CA TRP A 357 27.23 -23.45 -19.05
C TRP A 357 26.95 -22.04 -18.56
N ILE A 358 25.73 -21.54 -18.77
CA ILE A 358 25.26 -20.27 -18.19
C ILE A 358 23.86 -20.50 -17.65
N ASP A 359 23.69 -20.29 -16.35
CA ASP A 359 22.42 -20.41 -15.62
C ASP A 359 21.54 -19.19 -15.97
N TRP A 360 20.72 -19.32 -17.00
CA TRP A 360 19.93 -18.21 -17.53
C TRP A 360 18.74 -17.89 -16.65
N ASN A 361 18.22 -18.85 -15.90
CA ASN A 361 17.02 -18.68 -15.09
C ASN A 361 17.33 -18.23 -13.63
N ILE A 362 18.60 -18.28 -13.23
CA ILE A 362 19.16 -17.94 -11.90
C ILE A 362 18.57 -18.82 -10.80
N ASP A 363 18.48 -20.13 -11.03
CA ASP A 363 18.01 -21.10 -10.03
C ASP A 363 19.13 -21.83 -9.28
N GLY A 364 20.38 -21.64 -9.71
CA GLY A 364 21.56 -22.20 -9.06
C GLY A 364 21.98 -23.58 -9.59
N ASP A 365 21.43 -24.04 -10.71
CA ASP A 365 21.95 -25.19 -11.44
C ASP A 365 22.21 -24.88 -12.93
N PHE A 366 22.67 -25.89 -13.68
CA PHE A 366 23.05 -25.78 -15.09
C PHE A 366 22.39 -26.88 -15.93
N GLU A 367 21.35 -27.54 -15.39
CA GLU A 367 20.75 -28.74 -15.96
C GLU A 367 19.61 -28.39 -16.95
N ASP A 368 19.32 -27.11 -17.09
CA ASP A 368 18.22 -26.60 -17.88
C ASP A 368 18.49 -26.59 -19.40
N ALA A 369 17.41 -26.74 -20.16
CA ALA A 369 17.47 -26.74 -21.61
C ALA A 369 17.91 -25.37 -22.15
N GLY A 370 19.04 -25.33 -22.86
CA GLY A 370 19.60 -24.11 -23.45
C GLY A 370 20.68 -23.42 -22.61
N GLU A 371 21.13 -24.06 -21.53
CA GLU A 371 22.22 -23.55 -20.69
C GLU A 371 23.59 -24.10 -21.07
N GLN A 372 23.66 -25.23 -21.77
CA GLN A 372 24.90 -25.88 -22.19
C GLN A 372 25.34 -25.49 -23.62
N TYR A 373 26.63 -25.17 -23.78
CA TYR A 373 27.25 -24.78 -25.04
C TYR A 373 28.55 -25.55 -25.28
N LEU A 374 28.59 -26.35 -26.34
CA LEU A 374 29.81 -27.02 -26.80
C LEU A 374 30.57 -26.11 -27.77
N LEU A 375 31.77 -25.68 -27.41
CA LEU A 375 32.59 -24.78 -28.24
C LEU A 375 33.43 -25.54 -29.26
N SER A 376 34.05 -26.64 -28.86
CA SER A 376 34.90 -27.45 -29.74
C SER A 376 35.10 -28.87 -29.22
N LYS A 377 35.35 -29.80 -30.15
CA LYS A 377 35.91 -31.13 -29.91
C LYS A 377 36.99 -31.41 -30.96
N SER A 378 38.23 -30.96 -30.74
CA SER A 378 39.34 -31.10 -31.69
C SER A 378 40.70 -30.74 -31.07
N SER A 379 41.80 -30.84 -31.83
CA SER A 379 43.14 -30.41 -31.43
C SER A 379 43.37 -28.89 -31.49
N ALA A 380 42.32 -28.08 -31.58
CA ALA A 380 42.46 -26.63 -31.74
C ALA A 380 42.99 -25.98 -30.45
N SER A 381 43.94 -25.06 -30.59
CA SER A 381 44.47 -24.27 -29.46
C SER A 381 43.51 -23.19 -28.97
N ALA A 382 42.42 -22.95 -29.69
CA ALA A 382 41.36 -22.03 -29.30
C ALA A 382 40.00 -22.52 -29.83
N ALA A 383 38.96 -22.23 -29.06
CA ALA A 383 37.57 -22.56 -29.36
C ALA A 383 36.71 -21.30 -29.24
N SER A 384 35.71 -21.14 -30.10
CA SER A 384 34.80 -19.99 -30.02
C SER A 384 33.39 -20.32 -30.49
N ILE A 385 32.39 -19.74 -29.82
CA ILE A 385 30.98 -19.85 -30.18
C ILE A 385 30.27 -18.52 -29.95
N SER A 386 29.19 -18.28 -30.69
CA SER A 386 28.27 -17.18 -30.39
C SER A 386 27.16 -17.67 -29.48
N ILE A 387 27.08 -17.13 -28.26
CA ILE A 387 26.06 -17.49 -27.27
C ILE A 387 24.90 -16.48 -27.34
N PRO A 388 23.67 -16.90 -27.69
CA PRO A 388 22.49 -16.05 -27.58
C PRO A 388 22.01 -15.95 -26.12
N VAL A 389 21.69 -14.75 -25.65
CA VAL A 389 21.03 -14.55 -24.35
C VAL A 389 19.53 -14.77 -24.53
N PRO A 390 18.91 -15.79 -23.88
CA PRO A 390 17.49 -16.09 -24.06
C PRO A 390 16.58 -14.93 -23.68
N SER A 391 15.46 -14.80 -24.39
CA SER A 391 14.41 -13.82 -24.04
C SER A 391 13.84 -14.06 -22.64
N GLY A 392 13.75 -15.33 -22.25
CA GLY A 392 13.27 -15.82 -20.95
C GLY A 392 14.27 -15.71 -19.80
N ALA A 393 15.53 -15.33 -20.03
CA ALA A 393 16.56 -15.29 -18.99
C ALA A 393 16.12 -14.40 -17.80
N SER A 394 16.43 -14.75 -16.56
CA SER A 394 16.15 -13.92 -15.39
C SER A 394 17.11 -12.72 -15.35
N ILE A 395 16.61 -11.52 -15.01
CA ILE A 395 17.48 -10.34 -14.84
C ILE A 395 18.17 -10.43 -13.48
N GLY A 396 19.50 -10.43 -13.47
CA GLY A 396 20.29 -10.60 -12.26
C GLY A 396 21.71 -11.03 -12.60
N THR A 397 22.48 -11.34 -11.57
CA THR A 397 23.83 -11.89 -11.72
C THR A 397 23.75 -13.41 -11.59
N THR A 398 24.35 -14.11 -12.56
CA THR A 398 24.39 -15.58 -12.64
C THR A 398 25.82 -16.08 -12.85
N GLY A 399 26.03 -17.38 -12.75
CA GLY A 399 27.29 -18.04 -13.06
C GLY A 399 27.40 -18.44 -14.53
N MET A 400 28.61 -18.31 -15.07
CA MET A 400 29.06 -19.00 -16.27
C MET A 400 30.19 -19.96 -15.89
N ARG A 401 30.01 -21.25 -16.13
CA ARG A 401 31.03 -22.28 -15.92
C ARG A 401 31.66 -22.69 -17.24
N ILE A 402 32.98 -22.81 -17.27
CA ILE A 402 33.73 -23.30 -18.43
C ILE A 402 34.55 -24.51 -17.99
N ARG A 403 34.47 -25.60 -18.75
CA ARG A 403 35.25 -26.82 -18.51
C ARG A 403 36.01 -27.20 -19.77
N VAL A 404 37.32 -27.30 -19.63
CA VAL A 404 38.19 -28.04 -20.58
C VAL A 404 38.27 -29.47 -20.09
N SER A 405 38.14 -30.44 -20.99
CA SER A 405 38.32 -31.85 -20.65
C SER A 405 38.84 -32.67 -21.84
N TYR A 406 39.38 -33.86 -21.56
CA TYR A 406 39.85 -34.79 -22.60
C TYR A 406 38.88 -35.98 -22.71
N ASN A 407 38.41 -36.25 -23.93
CA ASN A 407 37.56 -37.41 -24.28
C ASN A 407 36.35 -37.64 -23.35
N ASN A 408 35.69 -36.55 -22.95
CA ASN A 408 34.55 -36.61 -22.04
C ASN A 408 33.22 -36.38 -22.78
N SER A 409 32.54 -37.45 -23.18
CA SER A 409 31.23 -37.31 -23.86
C SER A 409 30.06 -37.02 -22.93
N SER A 410 30.21 -37.12 -21.60
CA SER A 410 29.10 -36.95 -20.66
C SER A 410 28.76 -35.48 -20.38
N ARG A 411 29.71 -34.57 -20.58
CA ARG A 411 29.53 -33.11 -20.50
C ARG A 411 28.67 -32.67 -19.31
N VAL A 412 29.06 -33.12 -18.14
CA VAL A 412 28.40 -32.71 -16.89
C VAL A 412 29.04 -31.43 -16.35
N PRO A 413 28.24 -30.47 -15.84
CA PRO A 413 28.75 -29.24 -15.22
C PRO A 413 29.36 -29.49 -13.83
N CYS A 414 28.97 -30.59 -13.19
CA CYS A 414 29.37 -30.95 -11.83
C CYS A 414 30.40 -32.09 -11.80
N GLY A 415 31.02 -32.31 -10.63
CA GLY A 415 31.88 -33.46 -10.33
C GLY A 415 33.31 -33.32 -10.85
N THR A 416 34.08 -34.40 -10.74
CA THR A 416 35.51 -34.42 -11.08
C THR A 416 35.73 -34.99 -12.48
N SER A 417 36.51 -34.31 -13.33
CA SER A 417 37.03 -34.86 -14.59
C SER A 417 38.46 -35.37 -14.45
N GLY A 418 38.85 -36.29 -15.35
CA GLY A 418 40.19 -36.88 -15.36
C GLY A 418 41.26 -35.88 -15.79
N TYR A 419 41.08 -35.26 -16.96
CA TYR A 419 42.01 -34.29 -17.54
C TYR A 419 41.30 -32.95 -17.76
N GLY A 420 42.00 -31.82 -17.61
CA GLY A 420 41.50 -30.48 -17.94
C GLY A 420 41.54 -29.48 -16.79
N GLU A 421 40.59 -28.53 -16.82
CA GLU A 421 40.39 -27.48 -15.81
C GLU A 421 38.94 -26.98 -15.84
N VAL A 422 38.47 -26.41 -14.73
CA VAL A 422 37.18 -25.72 -14.63
C VAL A 422 37.36 -24.29 -14.12
N GLU A 423 36.68 -23.33 -14.74
CA GLU A 423 36.64 -21.93 -14.28
C GLU A 423 35.20 -21.40 -14.24
N ASP A 424 34.88 -20.63 -13.19
CA ASP A 424 33.59 -19.96 -13.04
C ASP A 424 33.73 -18.43 -13.13
N TYR A 425 32.79 -17.77 -13.80
CA TYR A 425 32.72 -16.32 -13.98
C TYR A 425 31.32 -15.79 -13.70
N ALA A 426 31.18 -14.50 -13.40
CA ALA A 426 29.86 -13.88 -13.22
C ALA A 426 29.33 -13.25 -14.52
N VAL A 427 28.05 -13.45 -14.80
CA VAL A 427 27.34 -12.83 -15.93
C VAL A 427 26.16 -12.02 -15.39
N ASN A 428 26.18 -10.71 -15.62
CA ASN A 428 25.09 -9.82 -15.22
C ASN A 428 24.09 -9.68 -16.37
N ILE A 429 22.99 -10.42 -16.29
CA ILE A 429 21.90 -10.36 -17.25
C ILE A 429 21.11 -9.08 -17.02
N LYS A 430 21.24 -8.15 -17.96
CA LYS A 430 20.44 -6.92 -18.03
C LYS A 430 19.20 -7.16 -18.90
N GLY A 431 18.20 -6.31 -18.72
CA GLY A 431 17.10 -6.22 -19.68
C GLY A 431 17.63 -5.99 -21.10
N SER A 432 16.82 -6.33 -22.11
CA SER A 432 17.18 -6.11 -23.52
C SER A 432 17.76 -4.70 -23.69
N LYS A 433 18.86 -4.57 -24.45
CA LYS A 433 19.29 -3.27 -24.96
C LYS A 433 18.19 -2.77 -25.90
N SER A 434 17.16 -2.14 -25.35
CA SER A 434 16.34 -1.22 -26.11
C SER A 434 17.29 -0.14 -26.56
N GLY A 435 17.40 0.11 -27.87
CA GLY A 435 18.20 1.20 -28.41
C GLY A 435 17.76 2.50 -27.73
N LEU A 436 18.46 2.88 -26.67
CA LEU A 436 18.21 4.07 -25.88
C LEU A 436 18.64 5.24 -26.76
N ILE A 437 17.68 5.80 -27.48
CA ILE A 437 17.77 7.18 -27.93
C ILE A 437 17.64 8.02 -26.64
N THR A 438 18.77 8.34 -26.03
CA THR A 438 18.89 9.34 -24.95
C THR A 438 18.76 10.73 -25.55
N GLU A 439 17.57 11.06 -26.06
CA GLU A 439 17.23 12.47 -26.27
C GLU A 439 15.96 12.80 -25.51
N SER A 440 16.06 13.89 -24.75
CA SER A 440 14.97 14.46 -23.96
C SER A 440 13.75 14.73 -24.85
N ILE A 441 12.57 14.46 -24.31
CA ILE A 441 11.28 14.68 -24.96
C ILE A 441 10.79 16.13 -24.84
N ASP A 442 11.56 17.02 -24.22
CA ASP A 442 11.07 18.36 -23.86
C ASP A 442 11.14 19.41 -24.99
N ASP A 443 11.82 19.13 -26.12
CA ASP A 443 12.02 20.10 -27.21
C ASP A 443 11.14 19.85 -28.45
N ILE A 444 9.82 19.67 -28.27
CA ILE A 444 8.87 19.68 -29.39
C ILE A 444 8.32 21.09 -29.58
N ILE A 445 8.70 21.76 -30.67
CA ILE A 445 8.16 23.07 -31.04
C ILE A 445 7.16 22.90 -32.18
N ILE A 446 5.94 23.40 -31.99
CA ILE A 446 4.88 23.40 -33.01
C ILE A 446 4.61 24.83 -33.43
N TYR A 447 4.79 25.13 -34.71
CA TYR A 447 4.57 26.48 -35.25
C TYR A 447 4.19 26.47 -36.74
N PRO A 448 3.44 27.47 -37.21
CA PRO A 448 2.69 28.42 -36.39
C PRO A 448 1.54 27.74 -35.64
N ASN A 449 1.17 28.30 -34.48
CA ASN A 449 0.00 27.91 -33.70
C ASN A 449 -0.54 29.19 -33.03
N PRO A 450 -1.72 29.70 -33.40
CA PRO A 450 -2.71 29.11 -34.32
C PRO A 450 -2.26 29.00 -35.79
N THR A 451 -2.96 28.19 -36.60
CA THR A 451 -2.69 28.05 -38.04
C THR A 451 -3.95 27.73 -38.87
N PRO A 452 -4.09 28.25 -40.09
CA PRO A 452 -5.25 27.97 -40.94
C PRO A 452 -5.13 26.66 -41.76
N GLU A 453 -3.91 26.24 -42.15
CA GLU A 453 -3.75 25.16 -43.14
C GLU A 453 -2.67 24.13 -42.82
N GLN A 454 -1.65 24.49 -42.03
CA GLN A 454 -0.54 23.57 -41.70
C GLN A 454 0.29 24.06 -40.52
N PHE A 455 0.90 23.15 -39.77
CA PHE A 455 1.98 23.47 -38.84
C PHE A 455 3.20 22.60 -39.09
N VAL A 456 4.34 23.05 -38.57
CA VAL A 456 5.60 22.30 -38.52
C VAL A 456 5.80 21.80 -37.10
N ILE A 457 6.09 20.51 -36.97
CA ILE A 457 6.67 19.94 -35.75
C ILE A 457 8.18 19.92 -35.93
N SER A 458 8.89 20.73 -35.14
CA SER A 458 10.35 20.66 -35.00
C SER A 458 10.69 19.79 -33.79
N SER A 459 11.31 18.64 -34.04
CA SER A 459 11.72 17.69 -32.99
C SER A 459 12.80 16.75 -33.53
N LYS A 460 13.66 16.24 -32.65
CA LYS A 460 14.67 15.24 -33.02
C LYS A 460 14.14 13.80 -33.10
N LEU A 461 12.85 13.59 -32.80
CA LEU A 461 12.18 12.28 -32.75
C LEU A 461 11.84 11.71 -34.15
N ILE A 462 12.84 11.54 -35.01
CA ILE A 462 12.66 10.96 -36.36
C ILE A 462 12.16 9.52 -36.21
N GLY A 463 11.10 9.17 -36.93
CA GLY A 463 10.42 7.87 -36.87
C GLY A 463 9.19 7.82 -35.97
N ALA A 464 8.94 8.85 -35.15
CA ALA A 464 7.76 8.94 -34.29
C ALA A 464 6.45 9.04 -35.08
N GLN A 465 5.35 8.55 -34.51
CA GLN A 465 4.01 8.71 -35.04
C GLN A 465 3.36 9.98 -34.48
N ILE A 466 3.00 10.89 -35.37
CA ILE A 466 2.14 12.04 -35.10
C ILE A 466 0.69 11.58 -35.23
N THR A 467 -0.14 11.90 -34.25
CA THR A 467 -1.58 11.67 -34.23
C THR A 467 -2.29 12.98 -33.90
N LEU A 468 -3.24 13.40 -34.73
CA LEU A 468 -4.09 14.57 -34.48
C LEU A 468 -5.47 14.12 -34.03
N ILE A 469 -5.97 14.70 -32.94
CA ILE A 469 -7.21 14.31 -32.27
C ILE A 469 -8.09 15.54 -32.09
N ASN A 470 -9.36 15.46 -32.45
CA ASN A 470 -10.31 16.57 -32.25
C ASN A 470 -10.82 16.64 -30.79
N SER A 471 -11.62 17.66 -30.48
CA SER A 471 -12.19 17.87 -29.13
C SER A 471 -13.05 16.71 -28.61
N ASN A 472 -13.55 15.85 -29.49
CA ASN A 472 -14.36 14.68 -29.15
C ASN A 472 -13.51 13.40 -28.96
N GLY A 473 -12.18 13.51 -28.98
CA GLY A 473 -11.27 12.38 -28.82
C GLY A 473 -11.08 11.53 -30.07
N VAL A 474 -11.64 11.95 -31.22
CA VAL A 474 -11.53 11.20 -32.48
C VAL A 474 -10.22 11.54 -33.18
N ILE A 475 -9.49 10.50 -33.60
CA ILE A 475 -8.28 10.64 -34.40
C ILE A 475 -8.68 11.09 -35.82
N VAL A 476 -8.28 12.30 -36.18
CA VAL A 476 -8.57 12.89 -37.50
C VAL A 476 -7.38 12.79 -38.46
N LYS A 477 -6.16 12.55 -37.95
CA LYS A 477 -4.97 12.35 -38.80
C LYS A 477 -3.89 11.53 -38.11
N LYS A 478 -3.14 10.75 -38.90
CA LYS A 478 -1.91 10.04 -38.50
C LYS A 478 -0.81 10.26 -39.54
N GLN A 479 0.41 10.55 -39.09
CA GLN A 479 1.56 10.76 -39.97
C GLN A 479 2.85 10.34 -39.26
N LYS A 480 3.81 9.74 -39.98
CA LYS A 480 5.13 9.42 -39.42
C LYS A 480 6.07 10.61 -39.58
N MET A 481 6.89 10.90 -38.57
CA MET A 481 7.99 11.86 -38.65
C MET A 481 9.11 11.27 -39.48
N THR A 482 9.39 11.86 -40.64
CA THR A 482 10.45 11.41 -41.55
C THR A 482 11.68 12.30 -41.50
N SER A 483 11.59 13.48 -40.87
CA SER A 483 12.69 14.42 -40.68
C SER A 483 12.49 15.26 -39.42
N SER A 484 13.53 15.97 -39.00
CA SER A 484 13.53 16.80 -37.79
C SER A 484 12.57 18.00 -37.84
N LYS A 485 12.10 18.38 -39.04
CA LYS A 485 11.03 19.35 -39.26
C LYS A 485 9.96 18.72 -40.13
N THR A 486 8.93 18.17 -39.49
CA THR A 486 7.83 17.50 -40.21
C THR A 486 6.65 18.44 -40.37
N LYS A 487 6.25 18.69 -41.63
CA LYS A 487 5.03 19.44 -41.96
C LYS A 487 3.79 18.56 -41.79
N VAL A 488 2.78 19.09 -41.12
CA VAL A 488 1.46 18.46 -40.95
C VAL A 488 0.42 19.36 -41.63
N ASN A 489 -0.15 18.87 -42.72
CA ASN A 489 -1.22 19.55 -43.45
C ASN A 489 -2.57 19.33 -42.75
N LEU A 490 -3.40 20.37 -42.66
CA LEU A 490 -4.69 20.41 -41.99
C LEU A 490 -5.87 20.70 -42.92
N SER A 491 -5.62 20.81 -44.23
CA SER A 491 -6.64 21.12 -45.23
C SER A 491 -7.83 20.16 -45.11
N GLY A 492 -9.04 20.72 -45.00
CA GLY A 492 -10.29 19.96 -44.88
C GLY A 492 -10.71 19.61 -43.45
N LEU A 493 -9.95 20.02 -42.42
CA LEU A 493 -10.38 19.92 -41.03
C LEU A 493 -11.13 21.19 -40.58
N PRO A 494 -12.23 21.08 -39.81
CA PRO A 494 -12.91 22.24 -39.26
C PRO A 494 -12.03 23.06 -38.30
N SER A 495 -12.28 24.37 -38.23
CA SER A 495 -11.69 25.25 -37.22
C SER A 495 -11.98 24.75 -35.80
N GLY A 496 -11.00 24.83 -34.90
CA GLY A 496 -11.17 24.40 -33.50
C GLY A 496 -9.88 23.94 -32.82
N PHE A 497 -10.03 23.40 -31.60
CA PHE A 497 -8.92 22.87 -30.81
C PHE A 497 -8.66 21.40 -31.14
N TYR A 498 -7.39 21.08 -31.36
CA TYR A 498 -6.93 19.72 -31.61
C TYR A 498 -5.74 19.37 -30.70
N GLN A 499 -5.69 18.12 -30.26
CA GLN A 499 -4.51 17.56 -29.62
C GLN A 499 -3.59 16.92 -30.66
N VAL A 500 -2.34 17.35 -30.68
CA VAL A 500 -1.24 16.70 -31.39
C VAL A 500 -0.52 15.78 -30.41
N GLN A 501 -0.50 14.49 -30.71
CA GLN A 501 0.25 13.49 -29.97
C GLN A 501 1.43 13.00 -30.80
N VAL A 502 2.64 13.02 -30.23
CA VAL A 502 3.86 12.46 -30.84
C VAL A 502 4.27 11.23 -30.04
N ILE A 503 4.30 10.08 -30.71
CA ILE A 503 4.45 8.75 -30.08
C ILE A 503 5.67 8.04 -30.68
N LEU A 504 6.62 7.63 -29.84
CA LEU A 504 7.76 6.81 -30.26
C LEU A 504 7.99 5.70 -29.23
N GLY A 505 7.71 4.46 -29.62
CA GLY A 505 7.69 3.33 -28.68
C GLY A 505 6.65 3.54 -27.58
N SER A 506 7.09 3.54 -26.32
CA SER A 506 6.23 3.80 -25.14
C SER A 506 6.15 5.28 -24.74
N LYS A 507 6.94 6.18 -25.35
CA LYS A 507 6.92 7.61 -25.04
C LYS A 507 5.81 8.30 -25.83
N LYS A 508 5.02 9.13 -25.15
CA LYS A 508 3.93 9.93 -25.71
C LYS A 508 3.99 11.35 -25.18
N LEU A 509 4.00 12.34 -26.06
CA LEU A 509 3.88 13.76 -25.72
C LEU A 509 2.65 14.35 -26.40
N SER A 510 1.93 15.21 -25.70
CA SER A 510 0.71 15.85 -26.22
C SER A 510 0.81 17.38 -26.16
N LYS A 511 0.48 18.07 -27.26
CA LYS A 511 0.36 19.54 -27.32
C LYS A 511 -0.94 19.95 -27.99
N THR A 512 -1.50 21.08 -27.59
CA THR A 512 -2.70 21.64 -28.21
C THR A 512 -2.34 22.54 -29.39
N VAL A 513 -3.06 22.39 -30.50
CA VAL A 513 -3.00 23.26 -31.68
C VAL A 513 -4.39 23.82 -31.95
N VAL A 514 -4.44 25.08 -32.37
CA VAL A 514 -5.66 25.77 -32.80
C VAL A 514 -5.65 25.89 -34.32
N ILE A 515 -6.71 25.38 -34.94
CA ILE A 515 -7.01 25.58 -36.37
C ILE A 515 -7.98 26.76 -36.48
N GLU A 516 -7.58 27.80 -37.20
CA GLU A 516 -8.42 28.99 -37.44
C GLU A 516 -9.38 28.81 -38.61
#